data_AF-A0A560R3T3-F1
#
_entry.id   AF-A0A560R3T3-F1
#
_cell.length_a   1.000
_cell.length_b   1.000
_cell.length_c   1.000
_cell.angle_alpha   90.00
_cell.angle_beta   90.00
_cell.angle_gamma   90.00
#
_symmetry.space_group_name_H-M   'P 1'
#
loop_
_entity.id
_entity.type
_entity.pdbx_description
1 polymer ?
#
loop_
_entity_poly.entity_id
_entity_poly.type
_entity_poly.pdbx_seq_one_letter_code
_entity_poly.pdbx_strand_id
1 'polypeptide(L)'
;MKPLRCEELPKSFRLDPRFADNRPERLQAIQARHPQLFPEYPLGSDFTAQERDLLRALNWLKSKFKLTEILELGKAALDAPEPAAFPEHLERMQLTNPEGLKEDLFQRLLLTGLKATAQ
;
A
#
# COMPACT_ATOMS: atom_id res chain seq x y z
N MET A 1 -42.14 2.67 10.41
CA MET A 1 -40.95 2.10 9.73
C MET A 1 -40.64 0.76 10.37
N LYS A 2 -40.80 -0.38 9.68
CA LYS A 2 -40.44 -1.69 10.25
C LYS A 2 -38.91 -1.86 10.17
N PRO A 3 -38.24 -2.35 11.23
CA PRO A 3 -36.79 -2.54 11.18
C PRO A 3 -36.45 -3.66 10.20
N LEU A 4 -35.44 -3.43 9.35
CA LEU A 4 -34.78 -4.48 8.56
C LEU A 4 -34.13 -5.46 9.54
N ARG A 5 -34.63 -6.70 9.56
CA ARG A 5 -33.99 -7.81 10.27
C ARG A 5 -32.94 -8.39 9.32
N CYS A 6 -31.68 -8.46 9.74
CA CYS A 6 -30.74 -9.39 9.12
C CYS A 6 -31.26 -10.81 9.38
N GLU A 7 -31.55 -11.57 8.32
CA GLU A 7 -31.93 -12.97 8.46
C GLU A 7 -30.71 -13.77 8.88
N GLU A 8 -30.63 -14.14 10.16
CA GLU A 8 -29.58 -15.03 10.65
C GLU A 8 -29.78 -16.44 10.09
N LEU A 9 -28.68 -17.18 9.91
CA LEU A 9 -28.71 -18.54 9.36
C LEU A 9 -29.48 -19.50 10.30
N PRO A 10 -30.26 -20.46 9.75
CA PRO A 10 -30.94 -21.46 10.56
C PRO A 10 -29.96 -22.27 11.42
N LYS A 11 -30.38 -22.70 12.62
CA LYS A 11 -29.56 -23.55 13.50
C LYS A 11 -29.12 -24.89 12.87
N SER A 12 -29.88 -25.36 11.87
CA SER A 12 -29.59 -26.57 11.10
C SER A 12 -28.61 -26.33 9.94
N PHE A 13 -28.19 -25.08 9.70
CA PHE A 13 -27.25 -24.77 8.64
C PHE A 13 -25.95 -25.56 8.84
N ARG A 14 -25.50 -26.16 7.75
CA ARG A 14 -24.22 -26.86 7.64
C ARG A 14 -23.51 -26.27 6.44
N LEU A 15 -22.33 -25.72 6.68
CA LEU A 15 -21.48 -25.24 5.60
C LEU A 15 -21.03 -26.46 4.79
N ASP A 16 -21.26 -26.42 3.48
CA ASP A 16 -20.74 -27.45 2.57
C ASP A 16 -19.21 -27.55 2.74
N PRO A 17 -18.65 -28.75 2.95
CA PRO A 17 -17.21 -28.94 3.13
C PRO A 17 -16.34 -28.25 2.06
N ARG A 18 -16.85 -28.05 0.84
CA ARG A 18 -16.12 -27.32 -0.22
C ARG A 18 -15.84 -25.86 0.12
N PHE A 19 -16.63 -25.25 1.00
CA PHE A 19 -16.46 -23.87 1.48
C PHE A 19 -15.77 -23.78 2.85
N ALA A 20 -15.47 -24.92 3.48
CA ALA A 20 -14.87 -24.96 4.82
C ALA A 20 -13.33 -24.98 4.81
N ASP A 21 -12.70 -25.25 3.65
CA ASP A 21 -11.25 -25.35 3.51
C ASP A 21 -10.59 -23.97 3.26
N ASN A 22 -10.61 -23.09 4.26
CA ASN A 22 -10.00 -21.75 4.20
C ASN A 22 -8.62 -21.71 4.86
N ARG A 23 -7.77 -22.71 4.60
CA ARG A 23 -6.39 -22.76 5.11
C ARG A 23 -5.48 -21.77 4.38
N PRO A 24 -4.50 -21.13 5.05
CA PRO A 24 -3.61 -20.16 4.45
C PRO A 24 -2.93 -20.66 3.17
N GLU A 25 -2.42 -21.89 3.18
CA GLU A 25 -1.69 -22.49 2.07
C GLU A 25 -2.57 -22.66 0.82
N ARG A 26 -3.83 -23.06 1.03
CA ARG A 26 -4.81 -23.21 -0.05
C ARG A 26 -5.21 -21.85 -0.63
N LEU A 27 -5.43 -20.86 0.22
CA LEU A 27 -5.79 -19.51 -0.22
C LEU A 27 -4.65 -18.88 -1.03
N GLN A 28 -3.40 -19.05 -0.60
CA GLN A 28 -2.22 -18.63 -1.36
C GLN A 28 -2.12 -19.33 -2.71
N ALA A 29 -2.38 -20.65 -2.78
CA ALA A 29 -2.40 -21.38 -4.04
C ALA A 29 -3.50 -20.88 -5.01
N ILE A 30 -4.69 -20.54 -4.50
CA ILE A 30 -5.77 -19.95 -5.29
C ILE A 30 -5.37 -18.56 -5.80
N GLN A 31 -4.80 -17.72 -4.94
CA GLN A 31 -4.33 -16.39 -5.32
C GLN A 31 -3.27 -16.47 -6.42
N ALA A 32 -2.28 -17.36 -6.28
CA ALA A 32 -1.23 -17.56 -7.26
C ALA A 32 -1.75 -18.07 -8.62
N ARG A 33 -2.83 -18.86 -8.63
CA ARG A 33 -3.48 -19.35 -9.86
C ARG A 33 -4.29 -18.27 -10.58
N HIS A 34 -4.83 -17.31 -9.83
CA HIS A 34 -5.72 -16.28 -10.36
C HIS A 34 -5.25 -14.86 -10.01
N PRO A 35 -4.00 -14.47 -10.34
CA PRO A 35 -3.42 -13.20 -9.88
C PRO A 35 -4.22 -11.99 -10.34
N GLN A 36 -4.86 -12.09 -11.51
CA GLN A 36 -5.64 -11.02 -12.12
C GLN A 36 -6.95 -10.71 -11.37
N LEU A 37 -7.45 -11.65 -10.55
CA LEU A 37 -8.64 -11.47 -9.72
C LEU A 37 -8.33 -10.80 -8.38
N PHE A 38 -7.05 -10.67 -8.01
CA PHE A 38 -6.61 -10.10 -6.75
C PHE A 38 -5.74 -8.87 -7.02
N PRO A 39 -6.32 -7.76 -7.49
CA PRO A 39 -5.60 -6.49 -7.56
C PRO A 39 -5.13 -6.08 -6.16
N GLU A 40 -4.21 -5.12 -6.08
CA GLU A 40 -3.61 -4.66 -4.82
C GLU A 40 -4.65 -4.34 -3.72
N TYR A 41 -5.81 -3.80 -4.11
CA TYR A 41 -6.95 -3.51 -3.24
C TYR A 41 -8.20 -4.27 -3.69
N PRO A 42 -8.31 -5.59 -3.41
CA PRO A 42 -9.35 -6.45 -3.99
C PRO A 42 -10.72 -6.26 -3.36
N LEU A 43 -10.79 -5.63 -2.18
CA LEU A 43 -12.03 -5.30 -1.49
C LEU A 43 -12.53 -3.88 -1.81
N GLY A 44 -11.92 -3.23 -2.81
CA GLY A 44 -12.11 -1.82 -3.12
C GLY A 44 -11.33 -0.90 -2.18
N SER A 45 -10.84 0.21 -2.72
CA SER A 45 -10.38 1.36 -1.94
C SER A 45 -10.74 2.63 -2.70
N ASP A 46 -10.98 3.72 -1.97
CA ASP A 46 -11.21 5.03 -2.57
C ASP A 46 -9.88 5.78 -2.81
N PHE A 47 -8.80 5.03 -3.06
CA PHE A 47 -7.49 5.61 -3.36
C PHE A 47 -7.35 5.91 -4.83
N THR A 48 -6.92 7.12 -5.13
CA THR A 48 -6.41 7.52 -6.43
C THR A 48 -5.14 6.73 -6.80
N ALA A 49 -4.69 6.81 -8.06
CA ALA A 49 -3.45 6.16 -8.48
C ALA A 49 -2.24 6.66 -7.66
N GLN A 50 -2.17 7.97 -7.46
CA GLN A 50 -1.11 8.66 -6.73
C GLN A 50 -1.09 8.25 -5.26
N GLU A 51 -2.25 8.06 -4.63
CA GLU A 51 -2.33 7.56 -3.24
C GLU A 51 -1.84 6.12 -3.11
N ARG A 52 -2.13 5.26 -4.10
CA ARG A 52 -1.62 3.89 -4.12
C ARG A 52 -0.09 3.88 -4.25
N ASP A 53 0.45 4.72 -5.12
CA ASP A 53 1.91 4.91 -5.24
C ASP A 53 2.54 5.40 -3.94
N LEU A 54 1.93 6.40 -3.30
CA LEU A 54 2.38 6.93 -2.02
C LEU A 54 2.35 5.84 -0.93
N LEU A 55 1.30 5.03 -0.86
CA LEU A 55 1.22 3.93 0.11
C LEU A 55 2.33 2.89 -0.11
N ARG A 56 2.64 2.55 -1.35
CA ARG A 56 3.77 1.65 -1.67
C ARG A 56 5.09 2.26 -1.22
N ALA A 57 5.37 3.52 -1.60
CA ALA A 57 6.59 4.22 -1.26
C ALA A 57 6.77 4.37 0.27
N LEU A 58 5.73 4.76 1.00
CA LEU A 58 5.76 4.93 2.45
C LEU A 58 5.95 3.60 3.19
N ASN A 59 5.31 2.51 2.73
CA ASN A 59 5.53 1.19 3.32
C ASN A 59 6.95 0.67 3.04
N TRP A 60 7.48 0.92 1.84
CA TRP A 60 8.87 0.63 1.51
C TRP A 60 9.83 1.39 2.43
N LEU A 61 9.64 2.71 2.60
CA LEU A 61 10.42 3.52 3.53
C LEU A 61 10.36 2.95 4.96
N LYS A 62 9.15 2.66 5.46
CA LYS A 62 8.93 2.07 6.79
C LYS A 62 9.73 0.77 6.99
N SER A 63 9.82 -0.07 5.97
CA SER A 63 10.58 -1.33 6.03
C SER A 63 12.10 -1.13 6.16
N LYS A 64 12.61 -0.01 5.65
CA LYS A 64 14.04 0.37 5.65
C LYS A 64 14.50 1.09 6.91
N PHE A 65 13.58 1.42 7.82
CA PHE A 65 13.92 2.01 9.13
C PHE A 65 14.48 1.01 10.15
N LYS A 66 14.83 -0.22 9.75
CA LYS A 66 15.62 -1.11 10.61
C LYS A 66 16.99 -0.47 10.84
N LEU A 67 17.46 -0.45 12.09
CA LEU A 67 18.66 0.27 12.55
C LEU A 67 19.91 0.14 11.66
N THR A 68 20.06 -0.97 10.94
CA THR A 68 21.20 -1.26 10.05
C THR A 68 21.11 -0.62 8.66
N GLU A 69 19.92 -0.20 8.20
CA GLU A 69 19.70 0.28 6.82
C GLU A 69 19.54 1.81 6.71
N ILE A 70 19.56 2.54 7.83
CA ILE A 70 19.38 4.01 7.87
C ILE A 70 20.47 4.75 7.08
N LEU A 71 21.71 4.24 7.09
CA LEU A 71 22.83 4.82 6.33
C LEU A 71 22.63 4.70 4.81
N GLU A 72 22.13 3.56 4.35
CA GLU A 72 21.83 3.35 2.93
C GLU A 72 20.62 4.17 2.50
N LEU A 73 19.65 4.35 3.40
CA LEU A 73 18.51 5.24 3.18
C LEU A 73 18.96 6.70 3.00
N GLY A 74 19.89 7.16 3.85
CA GLY A 74 20.49 8.49 3.73
C GLY A 74 21.26 8.70 2.42
N LYS A 75 22.00 7.68 1.96
CA LYS A 75 22.67 7.73 0.64
C LYS A 75 21.69 7.76 -0.52
N ALA A 76 20.64 6.93 -0.46
CA ALA A 76 19.64 6.87 -1.52
C ALA A 76 18.80 8.16 -1.63
N ALA A 77 18.64 8.91 -0.53
CA ALA A 77 18.04 10.25 -0.53
C ALA A 77 18.91 11.30 -1.28
N LEU A 78 20.21 11.06 -1.41
CA LEU A 78 21.10 11.90 -2.23
C LEU A 78 20.95 11.62 -3.73
N ASP A 79 20.54 10.41 -4.11
CA ASP A 79 20.21 10.00 -5.49
C ASP A 79 18.69 10.03 -5.78
N ALA A 80 17.95 10.81 -4.99
CA ALA A 80 16.52 11.01 -5.20
C ALA A 80 16.28 11.62 -6.60
N PRO A 81 15.25 11.14 -7.33
CA PRO A 81 14.89 11.73 -8.62
C PRO A 81 14.45 13.19 -8.45
N GLU A 82 14.42 13.95 -9.56
CA GLU A 82 13.97 15.34 -9.51
C GLU A 82 12.51 15.45 -9.07
N PRO A 83 12.14 16.48 -8.27
CA PRO A 83 10.75 16.70 -7.82
C PRO A 83 9.73 16.76 -8.97
N ALA A 84 10.15 17.25 -10.13
CA ALA A 84 9.33 17.36 -11.34
C ALA A 84 8.88 16.00 -11.90
N ALA A 85 9.51 14.89 -11.50
CA ALA A 85 9.11 13.54 -11.89
C ALA A 85 7.84 13.06 -11.17
N PHE A 86 7.51 13.61 -10.00
CA PHE A 86 6.38 13.19 -9.17
C PHE A 86 5.57 14.38 -8.59
N PRO A 87 5.12 15.34 -9.42
CA PRO A 87 4.53 16.58 -8.92
C PRO A 87 3.24 16.37 -8.13
N GLU A 88 2.36 15.48 -8.62
CA GLU A 88 1.07 15.20 -7.96
C GLU A 88 1.26 14.48 -6.62
N HIS A 89 2.24 13.57 -6.52
CA HIS A 89 2.57 12.88 -5.27
C HIS A 89 3.12 13.85 -4.21
N LEU A 90 3.96 14.80 -4.64
CA LEU A 90 4.48 15.85 -3.77
C LEU A 90 3.39 16.81 -3.30
N GLU A 91 2.46 17.18 -4.18
CA GLU A 91 1.32 18.04 -3.82
C GLU A 91 0.44 17.36 -2.77
N ARG A 92 0.10 16.07 -2.94
CA ARG A 92 -0.68 15.33 -1.95
C ARG A 92 -0.01 15.25 -0.58
N MET A 93 1.32 15.18 -0.57
CA MET A 93 2.12 15.13 0.66
C MET A 93 2.48 16.51 1.21
N GLN A 94 2.07 17.59 0.54
CA GLN A 94 2.42 18.98 0.88
C GLN A 94 3.93 19.23 0.88
N LEU A 95 4.65 18.56 -0.04
CA LEU A 95 6.10 18.63 -0.19
C LEU A 95 6.52 19.26 -1.52
N THR A 96 5.64 19.98 -2.21
CA THR A 96 5.98 20.65 -3.49
C THR A 96 7.04 21.73 -3.30
N ASN A 97 6.95 22.52 -2.23
CA ASN A 97 7.90 23.56 -1.89
C ASN A 97 8.30 23.43 -0.41
N PRO A 98 9.26 22.54 -0.09
CA PRO A 98 9.62 22.23 1.29
C PRO A 98 10.26 23.44 1.99
N GLU A 99 9.84 23.71 3.21
CA GLU A 99 10.37 24.80 4.04
C GLU A 99 11.35 24.26 5.08
N GLY A 100 12.64 24.38 4.77
CA GLY A 100 13.74 24.01 5.66
C GLY A 100 14.23 22.56 5.52
N LEU A 101 15.25 22.23 6.32
CA LEU A 101 16.04 21.00 6.14
C LEU A 101 15.24 19.70 6.39
N LYS A 102 14.23 19.76 7.26
CA LYS A 102 13.42 18.59 7.60
C LYS A 102 12.50 18.19 6.44
N GLU A 103 11.82 19.16 5.86
CA GLU A 103 10.91 18.91 4.73
C GLU A 103 11.69 18.56 3.47
N ASP A 104 12.88 19.15 3.26
CA ASP A 104 13.78 18.75 2.16
C ASP A 104 14.19 17.27 2.28
N LEU A 105 14.54 16.82 3.49
CA LEU A 105 14.84 15.41 3.74
C LEU A 105 13.62 14.51 3.48
N PHE A 106 12.43 14.92 3.92
CA PHE A 106 11.20 14.17 3.66
C PHE A 106 10.85 14.09 2.18
N GLN A 107 10.99 15.18 1.44
CA GLN A 107 10.80 15.22 -0.01
C GLN A 107 11.75 14.23 -0.69
N ARG A 108 13.05 14.29 -0.36
CA ARG A 108 14.06 13.38 -0.93
C ARG A 108 13.76 11.92 -0.61
N LEU A 109 13.45 11.59 0.63
CA LEU A 109 13.10 10.23 1.04
C LEU A 109 11.86 9.72 0.30
N LEU A 110 10.83 10.55 0.17
CA LEU A 110 9.61 10.21 -0.55
C LEU A 110 9.90 9.93 -2.03
N LEU A 111 10.68 10.79 -2.68
CA LEU A 111 11.09 10.65 -4.08
C LEU A 111 11.91 9.36 -4.30
N THR A 112 12.83 9.04 -3.39
CA THR A 112 13.54 7.75 -3.41
C THR A 112 12.58 6.58 -3.27
N GLY A 113 11.60 6.66 -2.36
CA GLY A 113 10.58 5.64 -2.18
C GLY A 113 9.74 5.43 -3.44
N LEU A 114 9.27 6.51 -4.05
CA LEU A 114 8.49 6.49 -5.29
C LEU A 114 9.29 5.86 -6.45
N LYS A 115 10.58 6.21 -6.59
CA LYS A 115 11.49 5.58 -7.56
C LYS A 115 11.65 4.08 -7.30
N ALA A 116 11.81 3.68 -6.04
CA ALA A 116 12.03 2.29 -5.65
C ALA A 116 10.79 1.41 -5.85
N THR A 117 9.59 1.98 -5.80
CA THR A 117 8.32 1.25 -5.93
C THR A 117 7.56 1.56 -7.22
N ALA A 118 8.16 2.29 -8.15
CA ALA A 118 7.59 2.52 -9.47
C ALA A 118 7.40 1.17 -10.17
N GLN A 119 6.17 0.89 -10.61
CA GLN A 119 5.79 -0.29 -11.40
C GLN A 119 5.47 0.13 -12.82
#